data_AF-A0A223GR53-F1
#
_entry.id   AF-A0A223GR53-F1
#
_cell.length_a   1.000
_cell.length_b   1.000
_cell.length_c   1.000
_cell.angle_alpha   90.00
_cell.angle_beta   90.00
_cell.angle_gamma   90.00
#
_symmetry.space_group_name_H-M   'P 1'
#
loop_
_entity.id
_entity.type
_entity.pdbx_description
1 polymer ?
#
loop_
_entity_poly.entity_id
_entity_poly.type
_entity_poly.pdbx_seq_one_letter_code
_entity_poly.pdbx_strand_id
1 'polypeptide(L)' 'MLRYCGSLDLEHLLRQPFGQLGRLVRDSATGAPLPPVEVAARAVLLRAAGYEVMPMCAHHDRRGFCLGHPESDNGM' A
#
# COMPACT_ATOMS: atom_id res chain seq x y z
N MET A 1 12.30 16.48 10.30
CA MET A 1 11.58 15.34 10.92
C MET A 1 11.33 14.29 9.82
N LEU A 2 11.11 13.00 10.15
CA LEU A 2 10.85 11.96 9.13
C LEU A 2 9.34 11.80 8.90
N ARG A 3 8.92 11.76 7.64
CA ARG A 3 7.53 11.45 7.26
C ARG A 3 7.42 10.00 6.82
N TYR A 4 6.41 9.29 7.32
CA TYR A 4 6.14 7.90 6.94
C TYR A 4 4.94 7.84 5.98
N CYS A 5 5.05 7.00 4.95
CA CYS A 5 3.91 6.63 4.14
C CYS A 5 3.05 5.63 4.93
N GLY A 6 1.73 5.73 4.82
CA GLY A 6 0.82 4.75 5.42
C GLY A 6 1.09 3.34 4.89
N SER A 7 0.68 2.33 5.65
CA SER A 7 0.81 0.92 5.28
C SER A 7 -0.51 0.21 5.52
N LEU A 8 -0.90 -0.69 4.61
CA LEU A 8 -2.10 -1.51 4.74
C LEU A 8 -1.71 -2.94 5.09
N ASP A 9 -2.19 -3.45 6.22
CA ASP A 9 -1.99 -4.84 6.62
C ASP A 9 -2.61 -5.80 5.59
N LEU A 10 -1.79 -6.70 5.02
CA LEU A 10 -2.22 -7.58 3.93
C LEU A 10 -3.21 -8.65 4.40
N GLU A 11 -3.06 -9.14 5.63
CA GLU A 11 -3.98 -10.15 6.18
C GLU A 11 -5.36 -9.55 6.42
N HIS A 12 -5.41 -8.34 6.97
CA HIS A 12 -6.63 -7.58 7.15
C HIS A 12 -7.28 -7.25 5.80
N LEU A 13 -6.48 -6.81 4.82
CA LEU A 13 -6.94 -6.46 3.48
C LEU A 13 -7.58 -7.65 2.77
N LEU A 14 -6.95 -8.83 2.83
CA LEU A 14 -7.46 -10.06 2.20
C LEU A 14 -8.74 -10.61 2.88
N ARG A 15 -9.06 -10.15 4.09
CA ARG A 15 -10.31 -10.48 4.80
C ARG A 15 -11.47 -9.52 4.51
N GLN A 16 -11.22 -8.41 3.81
CA GLN A 16 -12.28 -7.45 3.50
C GLN A 16 -13.20 -7.96 2.38
N PRO A 17 -14.47 -7.51 2.35
CA PRO A 17 -15.35 -7.79 1.22
C PRO A 17 -14.74 -7.25 -0.08
N PHE A 18 -14.71 -8.08 -1.13
CA PHE A 18 -14.07 -7.74 -2.41
C PHE A 18 -14.52 -6.37 -2.95
N GLY A 19 -15.82 -6.07 -2.95
CA GLY A 19 -16.35 -4.79 -3.43
C GLY A 19 -15.89 -3.54 -2.67
N GLN A 20 -15.28 -3.70 -1.49
CA GLN A 20 -14.78 -2.58 -0.68
C GLN A 20 -13.28 -2.30 -0.90
N LEU A 21 -12.52 -3.25 -1.47
CA LEU A 21 -11.06 -3.16 -1.59
C LEU A 21 -10.59 -1.92 -2.35
N GLY A 22 -11.29 -1.56 -3.42
CA GLY A 22 -10.92 -0.42 -4.25
C GLY A 22 -10.92 0.92 -3.49
N ARG A 23 -11.72 1.04 -2.42
CA ARG A 23 -11.80 2.26 -1.61
C ARG A 23 -10.59 2.46 -0.69
N LEU A 24 -9.80 1.42 -0.48
CA LEU A 24 -8.69 1.40 0.48
C LEU A 24 -7.37 1.87 -0.13
N VAL A 25 -7.24 1.78 -1.46
CA VAL A 25 -6.03 2.15 -2.19
C VAL A 25 -6.38 3.14 -3.28
N ARG A 26 -5.63 4.24 -3.33
CA ARG A 26 -5.75 5.24 -4.38
C ARG A 26 -4.53 5.18 -5.28
N ASP A 27 -4.77 5.39 -6.56
CA ASP A 27 -3.73 5.64 -7.55
C ASP A 27 -3.00 6.95 -7.21
N SER A 28 -1.67 6.92 -7.20
CA SER A 28 -0.86 8.08 -6.79
C SER A 28 -0.86 9.21 -7.83
N ALA A 29 -1.08 8.90 -9.11
CA ALA A 29 -1.07 9.89 -10.17
C ALA A 29 -2.41 10.62 -10.32
N THR A 30 -3.52 9.92 -10.09
CA THR A 30 -4.88 10.41 -10.35
C THR A 30 -5.69 10.63 -9.08
N GLY A 31 -5.26 10.06 -7.95
CA GLY A 31 -6.00 10.07 -6.67
C GLY A 31 -7.29 9.22 -6.68
N ALA A 32 -7.60 8.57 -7.81
CA ALA A 32 -8.79 7.74 -7.96
C ALA A 32 -8.65 6.43 -7.17
N PRO A 33 -9.75 5.85 -6.65
CA PRO A 33 -9.75 4.50 -6.10
C PRO A 33 -9.26 3.48 -7.14
N LEU A 34 -8.41 2.53 -6.73
CA LEU A 34 -8.00 1.44 -7.61
C LEU A 34 -9.15 0.44 -7.84
N PRO A 35 -9.18 -0.26 -8.98
CA PRO A 35 -10.08 -1.38 -9.19
C PRO A 35 -9.91 -2.46 -8.10
N PRO A 36 -10.99 -3.00 -7.51
CA PRO A 36 -10.88 -4.03 -6.46
C PRO A 36 -10.05 -5.26 -6.86
N VAL A 37 -10.14 -5.67 -8.14
CA VAL A 37 -9.35 -6.79 -8.67
C VAL A 37 -7.85 -6.52 -8.63
N GLU A 38 -7.45 -5.28 -8.90
CA GLU A 38 -6.04 -4.88 -8.89
C GLU A 38 -5.50 -4.85 -7.45
N VAL A 39 -6.28 -4.31 -6.52
CA VAL A 39 -5.95 -4.31 -5.09
C VAL A 39 -5.81 -5.74 -4.56
N ALA A 40 -6.74 -6.62 -4.90
CA ALA A 40 -6.70 -8.03 -4.50
C ALA A 40 -5.48 -8.76 -5.10
N ALA A 41 -5.23 -8.62 -6.41
CA ALA A 41 -4.11 -9.25 -7.08
C ALA A 41 -2.78 -8.80 -6.47
N ARG A 42 -2.61 -7.50 -6.26
CA ARG A 42 -1.43 -6.93 -5.60
C ARG A 42 -1.26 -7.46 -4.18
N ALA A 43 -2.34 -7.53 -3.40
CA ALA A 43 -2.28 -8.03 -2.03
C ALA A 43 -1.84 -9.51 -1.96
N VAL A 44 -2.39 -10.36 -2.84
CA VAL A 44 -2.03 -11.78 -2.95
C VAL A 44 -0.56 -11.94 -3.33
N LEU A 45 -0.09 -11.22 -4.37
CA LEU A 45 1.29 -11.30 -4.85
C LEU A 45 2.29 -10.84 -3.79
N LEU A 46 2.01 -9.75 -3.09
CA LEU A 46 2.86 -9.26 -2.01
C LEU A 46 2.93 -10.25 -0.85
N ARG A 47 1.79 -10.82 -0.44
CA ARG A 47 1.77 -11.82 0.63
C ARG A 47 2.56 -13.06 0.24
N ALA A 48 2.43 -13.53 -1.02
CA ALA A 48 3.20 -14.64 -1.54
C ALA A 48 4.72 -14.34 -1.58
N ALA A 49 5.10 -13.08 -1.79
CA ALA A 49 6.48 -12.62 -1.74
C ALA A 49 7.01 -12.38 -0.31
N GLY A 50 6.23 -12.66 0.73
CA GLY A 50 6.65 -12.55 2.13
C GLY A 50 6.43 -11.18 2.78
N TYR A 51 5.69 -10.28 2.12
CA TYR A 51 5.33 -8.99 2.71
C TYR A 51 4.23 -9.16 3.78
N GLU A 52 4.26 -8.27 4.77
CA GLU A 52 3.22 -8.16 5.80
C GLU A 52 2.24 -7.03 5.50
N VAL A 53 2.74 -5.94 4.93
CA VAL A 53 1.93 -4.78 4.54
C VAL A 53 2.10 -4.47 3.06
N MET A 54 1.11 -3.80 2.47
CA MET A 54 1.23 -3.22 1.14
C MET A 54 2.10 -1.96 1.20
N PRO A 55 3.29 -1.95 0.57
CA PRO A 55 4.15 -0.78 0.56
C PRO A 55 3.51 0.32 -0.30
N MET A 56 3.46 1.54 0.22
CA MET A 56 2.86 2.71 -0.44
C MET A 56 3.90 3.67 -1.04
N CYS A 57 5.18 3.38 -0.87
CA CYS A 57 6.30 4.07 -1.51
C CYS A 57 7.36 3.03 -1.86
N ALA A 58 8.45 3.43 -2.53
CA ALA A 58 9.58 2.54 -2.82
C ALA A 58 10.59 2.42 -1.66
N HIS A 59 10.48 3.28 -0.64
CA HIS A 59 11.41 3.31 0.50
C HIS A 59 10.84 2.50 1.67
N HIS A 60 10.93 1.18 1.57
CA HIS A 60 10.40 0.26 2.58
C HIS A 60 11.37 -0.87 2.94
N ASP A 61 11.15 -1.49 4.09
CA ASP A 61 11.85 -2.69 4.52
C ASP A 61 11.37 -3.95 3.76
N ARG A 62 11.93 -5.10 4.13
CA ARG A 62 11.58 -6.40 3.52
C ARG A 62 10.15 -6.87 3.83
N ARG A 63 9.51 -6.30 4.85
CA ARG A 63 8.13 -6.61 5.26
C ARG A 63 7.12 -5.66 4.61
N GLY A 64 7.61 -4.56 4.00
CA GLY A 64 6.82 -3.54 3.31
C GLY A 64 6.62 -2.24 4.09
N PHE A 65 7.19 -2.11 5.29
CA PHE A 65 7.03 -0.91 6.11
C PHE A 65 7.91 0.22 5.61
N CYS A 66 7.35 1.43 5.50
CA CYS A 66 8.09 2.62 5.10
C CYS A 66 9.25 2.90 6.07
N LEU A 67 10.44 3.14 5.52
CA LEU A 67 11.66 3.46 6.29
C LEU A 67 11.77 4.96 6.64
N GLY A 68 10.80 5.77 6.21
CA GLY A 68 10.72 7.21 6.45
C GLY A 68 11.38 8.04 5.34
N HIS A 69 10.80 9.19 5.04
CA HIS A 69 11.33 10.13 4.05
C HIS A 69 11.83 11.38 4.77
N PRO A 70 12.97 11.96 4.35
CA PRO A 70 13.34 13.30 4.81
C PRO A 70 12.25 14.28 4.40
N GLU A 71 11.98 15.27 5.25
CA GLU A 71 11.16 16.42 4.89
C GLU A 71 11.86 17.17 3.75
N SER A 72 11.48 16.84 2.52
CA SER A 72 11.84 17.58 1.33
C SER A 72 10.57 17.78 0.52
N ASP A 73 10.42 19.00 0.02
CA ASP A 73 9.18 19.72 -0.28
C ASP A 73 8.40 19.22 -1.52
N ASN A 74 8.51 17.94 -1.87
CA ASN A 74 7.74 17.34 -2.95
C ASN A 74 7.23 15.96 -2.53
N GLY A 75 6.04 15.96 -1.93
CA GLY A 75 5.17 14.80 -1.96
C GLY A 75 4.65 14.60 -3.37
N MET A 76 5.29 13.71 -4.13
CA MET A 76 4.70 13.01 -5.28
C MET A 76 5.18 11.57 -5.26
#